data_AF-A0A968RT71-F1
#
_entry.id   AF-A0A968RT71-F1
#
_cell.length_a   1.000
_cell.length_b   1.000
_cell.length_c   1.000
_cell.angle_alpha   90.00
_cell.angle_beta   90.00
_cell.angle_gamma   90.00
#
_symmetry.space_group_name_H-M   'P 1'
#
loop_
_entity.id
_entity.type
_entity.pdbx_description
1 polymer ?
#
loop_
_entity_poly.entity_id
_entity_poly.type
_entity_poly.pdbx_seq_one_letter_code
_entity_poly.pdbx_strand_id
1 'polypeptide(L)'
;MRIGIPSNSERYGSNLFYSVQKVFELDGGFDTDAEFSSPFHVIRQIPSTTINSIEKKMAIVIPIKDEKLRLLEGVLSGIPNACLPIIISNSQRSLTDRFNMECSLLDNFCHSAKKKYLVMHQRSKELAELFAAGGYTHLLDEEGLVRNGKAEGMIAGVLLTRLLGKQYIGYVDSDNYFPGAVLEYVKPDNRRFLTSA
;
A
#
# COMPACT_ATOMS: atom_id res chain seq x y z
N MET A 1 -4.92 -13.37 -11.73
CA MET A 1 -6.00 -13.48 -10.72
C MET A 1 -7.33 -13.64 -11.44
N ARG A 2 -8.27 -14.42 -10.91
CA ARG A 2 -9.65 -14.50 -11.43
C ARG A 2 -10.64 -13.98 -10.39
N ILE A 3 -11.49 -13.04 -10.79
CA ILE A 3 -12.45 -12.36 -9.91
C ILE A 3 -13.85 -12.36 -10.54
N GLY A 4 -14.88 -12.54 -9.71
CA GLY A 4 -16.28 -12.40 -10.16
C GLY A 4 -16.60 -10.97 -10.60
N ILE A 5 -17.37 -10.81 -11.67
CA ILE A 5 -17.97 -9.52 -12.05
C ILE A 5 -19.03 -9.16 -10.99
N PRO A 6 -19.13 -7.89 -10.57
CA PRO A 6 -20.13 -7.49 -9.58
C PRO A 6 -21.53 -7.74 -10.13
N SER A 7 -22.36 -8.37 -9.30
CA SER A 7 -23.76 -8.69 -9.65
C SER A 7 -24.65 -7.46 -9.74
N ASN A 8 -24.32 -6.41 -9.00
CA ASN A 8 -25.03 -5.14 -9.01
C ASN A 8 -24.07 -3.97 -8.80
N SER A 9 -24.54 -2.77 -9.12
CA SER A 9 -23.90 -1.53 -8.72
C SER A 9 -24.95 -0.50 -8.32
N GLU A 10 -24.64 0.25 -7.27
CA GLU A 10 -25.44 1.38 -6.83
C GLU A 10 -24.77 2.67 -7.31
N ARG A 11 -25.54 3.50 -8.01
CA ARG A 11 -25.07 4.82 -8.44
C ARG A 11 -25.57 5.89 -7.50
N TYR A 12 -24.65 6.64 -6.92
CA TYR A 12 -24.96 7.83 -6.13
C TYR A 12 -24.22 9.04 -6.70
N GLY A 13 -24.93 9.83 -7.49
CA GLY A 13 -24.35 10.92 -8.28
C GLY A 13 -23.35 10.40 -9.33
N SER A 14 -22.10 10.85 -9.24
CA SER A 14 -20.99 10.39 -10.09
C SER A 14 -20.26 9.17 -9.54
N ASN A 15 -20.64 8.67 -8.35
CA ASN A 15 -20.00 7.52 -7.73
C ASN A 15 -20.74 6.22 -8.08
N LEU A 16 -19.99 5.15 -8.31
CA LEU A 16 -20.49 3.79 -8.52
C LEU A 16 -19.95 2.88 -7.42
N PHE A 17 -20.86 2.30 -6.66
CA PHE A 17 -20.56 1.33 -5.61
C PHE A 17 -20.92 -0.07 -6.11
N TYR A 18 -19.91 -0.89 -6.36
CA TYR A 18 -20.10 -2.26 -6.81
C TYR A 18 -20.33 -3.22 -5.63
N SER A 19 -21.12 -4.28 -5.82
CA SER A 19 -21.16 -5.36 -4.83
C SER A 19 -19.79 -5.98 -4.58
N VAL A 20 -19.67 -6.63 -3.42
CA VAL A 20 -18.49 -7.43 -3.08
C VAL A 20 -18.24 -8.46 -4.18
N GLN A 21 -17.03 -8.45 -4.71
CA GLN A 21 -16.56 -9.37 -5.74
C GLN A 21 -15.71 -10.46 -5.08
N LYS A 22 -16.00 -11.73 -5.40
CA LYS A 22 -15.24 -12.88 -4.91
C LYS A 22 -14.00 -13.13 -5.77
N VAL A 23 -12.85 -13.30 -5.12
CA VAL A 23 -11.65 -13.86 -5.76
C VAL A 23 -11.83 -15.38 -5.87
N PHE A 24 -11.81 -15.90 -7.09
CA PHE A 24 -11.90 -17.34 -7.36
C PHE A 24 -10.51 -17.99 -7.44
N GLU A 25 -9.51 -17.23 -7.87
CA GLU A 25 -8.15 -17.71 -8.05
C GLU A 25 -7.12 -16.58 -7.89
N LEU A 26 -6.11 -16.78 -7.04
CA LEU A 26 -5.09 -15.76 -6.72
C LEU A 26 -4.07 -15.56 -7.85
N ASP A 27 -3.76 -16.61 -8.58
CA ASP A 27 -2.93 -16.59 -9.77
C ASP A 27 -3.74 -17.11 -10.95
N GLY A 28 -3.99 -16.23 -11.91
CA GLY A 28 -4.82 -16.57 -13.06
C GLY A 28 -3.98 -16.72 -14.31
N GLY A 29 -2.68 -17.00 -14.19
CA GLY A 29 -1.80 -17.14 -15.34
C GLY A 29 -1.17 -15.82 -15.84
N PHE A 30 -0.32 -15.97 -16.84
CA PHE A 30 0.51 -14.88 -17.38
C PHE A 30 -0.26 -13.97 -18.35
N ASP A 31 -0.95 -14.57 -19.32
CA ASP A 31 -1.78 -13.92 -20.33
C ASP A 31 -3.27 -14.21 -20.11
N THR A 32 -4.13 -13.63 -20.94
CA THR A 32 -5.58 -13.93 -20.89
C THR A 32 -5.85 -15.21 -21.66
N ASP A 33 -6.51 -16.18 -21.04
CA ASP A 33 -6.89 -17.41 -21.74
C ASP A 33 -8.03 -17.09 -22.72
N ALA A 34 -8.03 -17.75 -23.88
CA ALA A 34 -9.06 -17.55 -24.89
C ALA A 34 -10.48 -17.84 -24.35
N GLU A 35 -10.61 -18.76 -23.39
CA GLU A 35 -11.88 -19.07 -22.73
C GLU A 35 -12.44 -17.89 -21.93
N PHE A 36 -11.59 -16.99 -21.39
CA PHE A 36 -12.03 -15.80 -20.67
C PHE A 36 -12.12 -14.55 -21.56
N SER A 37 -11.91 -14.70 -22.87
CA SER A 37 -12.04 -13.60 -23.83
C SER A 37 -13.49 -13.27 -24.20
N SER A 38 -14.43 -14.19 -23.94
CA SER A 38 -15.85 -13.99 -24.25
C SER A 38 -16.50 -12.97 -23.30
N PRO A 39 -17.31 -12.03 -23.83
CA PRO A 39 -17.95 -10.98 -23.03
C PRO A 39 -19.05 -11.52 -22.10
N PHE A 40 -19.46 -12.78 -22.24
CA PHE A 40 -20.52 -13.40 -21.44
C PHE A 40 -20.02 -14.07 -20.15
N HIS A 41 -18.70 -14.09 -19.90
CA HIS A 41 -18.18 -14.67 -18.67
C HIS A 41 -18.46 -13.78 -17.45
N VAL A 42 -19.09 -14.37 -16.43
CA VAL A 42 -19.29 -13.75 -15.11
C VAL A 42 -18.02 -13.70 -14.26
N ILE A 43 -16.94 -14.34 -14.72
CA ILE A 43 -15.61 -14.33 -14.12
C ILE A 43 -14.66 -13.60 -15.07
N ARG A 44 -13.88 -12.67 -14.52
CA ARG A 44 -12.85 -11.94 -15.22
C ARG A 44 -11.47 -12.45 -14.82
N GLN A 45 -10.65 -12.75 -15.81
CA GLN A 45 -9.23 -13.00 -15.63
C GLN A 45 -8.46 -11.67 -15.71
N ILE A 46 -7.55 -11.46 -14.76
CA ILE A 46 -6.60 -10.36 -14.72
C ILE A 46 -5.22 -10.98 -14.91
N PRO A 47 -4.59 -10.77 -16.08
CA PRO A 47 -3.27 -11.33 -16.39
C PRO A 47 -2.19 -10.79 -15.46
N SER A 48 -1.20 -11.63 -15.14
CA SER A 48 -0.09 -11.25 -14.27
C SER A 48 0.75 -10.11 -14.86
N THR A 49 0.85 -10.00 -16.19
CA THR A 49 1.48 -8.87 -16.88
C THR A 49 0.81 -7.54 -16.56
N THR A 50 -0.52 -7.52 -16.53
CA THR A 50 -1.32 -6.34 -16.20
C THR A 50 -1.15 -5.95 -14.74
N ILE A 51 -1.25 -6.93 -13.82
CA ILE A 51 -1.00 -6.73 -12.39
C ILE A 51 0.38 -6.09 -12.18
N ASN A 52 1.42 -6.67 -12.77
CA ASN A 52 2.78 -6.17 -12.61
C ASN A 52 2.96 -4.73 -13.14
N SER A 53 2.26 -4.36 -14.22
CA SER A 53 2.31 -3.00 -14.77
C SER A 53 1.75 -1.94 -13.81
N ILE A 54 0.73 -2.30 -13.01
CA ILE A 54 0.13 -1.45 -11.99
C ILE A 54 1.03 -1.40 -10.75
N GLU A 55 1.53 -2.56 -10.30
CA GLU A 55 2.43 -2.67 -9.14
C GLU A 55 3.66 -1.75 -9.27
N LYS A 56 4.27 -1.66 -10.47
CA LYS A 56 5.41 -0.75 -10.75
C LYS A 56 5.11 0.72 -10.46
N LYS A 57 3.83 1.10 -10.60
CA LYS A 57 3.32 2.46 -10.41
C LYS A 57 2.71 2.67 -9.01
N MET A 58 2.74 1.64 -8.16
CA MET A 58 2.09 1.62 -6.85
C MET A 58 3.09 1.83 -5.70
N ALA A 59 2.68 2.59 -4.69
CA ALA A 59 3.29 2.61 -3.37
C ALA A 59 2.39 1.89 -2.36
N ILE A 60 2.99 1.19 -1.40
CA ILE A 60 2.29 0.53 -0.30
C ILE A 60 2.72 1.20 0.99
N VAL A 61 1.82 1.96 1.58
CA VAL A 61 2.05 2.64 2.86
C VAL A 61 1.77 1.66 4.00
N ILE A 62 2.74 1.53 4.90
CA ILE A 62 2.69 0.65 6.06
C ILE A 62 2.80 1.55 7.31
N PRO A 63 1.68 1.94 7.93
CA PRO A 63 1.72 2.61 9.22
C PRO A 63 2.12 1.58 10.29
N ILE A 64 3.07 1.95 11.15
CA ILE A 64 3.53 1.10 12.24
C ILE A 64 3.69 1.88 13.54
N LYS A 65 3.34 1.27 14.67
CA LYS A 65 3.57 1.82 16.01
C LYS A 65 3.84 0.71 17.02
N ASP A 66 5.09 0.60 17.45
CA ASP A 66 5.56 -0.32 18.50
C ASP A 66 5.27 -1.81 18.26
N GLU A 67 5.08 -2.20 16.99
CA GLU A 67 4.76 -3.57 16.60
C GLU A 67 5.95 -4.52 16.72
N LYS A 68 5.65 -5.82 16.66
CA LYS A 68 6.68 -6.86 16.62
C LYS A 68 7.43 -6.79 15.28
N LEU A 69 8.75 -6.65 15.35
CA LEU A 69 9.63 -6.60 14.17
C LEU A 69 9.44 -7.79 13.21
N ARG A 70 9.17 -8.99 13.73
CA ARG A 70 8.89 -10.18 12.90
C ARG A 70 7.60 -10.05 12.07
N LEU A 71 6.59 -9.32 12.57
CA LEU A 71 5.36 -9.06 11.81
C LEU A 71 5.64 -8.07 10.69
N LEU A 72 6.40 -7.00 10.97
CA LEU A 72 6.84 -6.07 9.93
C LEU A 72 7.63 -6.79 8.82
N GLU A 73 8.59 -7.64 9.17
CA GLU A 73 9.33 -8.47 8.20
C GLU A 73 8.39 -9.36 7.38
N GLY A 74 7.44 -10.02 8.03
CA GLY A 74 6.40 -10.82 7.37
C GLY A 74 5.59 -10.00 6.36
N VAL A 75 5.11 -8.83 6.76
CA VAL A 75 4.37 -7.90 5.88
C VAL A 75 5.23 -7.47 4.69
N LEU A 76 6.48 -7.09 4.92
CA LEU A 76 7.41 -6.70 3.85
C LEU A 76 7.67 -7.84 2.87
N SER A 77 7.73 -9.08 3.34
CA SER A 77 7.89 -10.27 2.48
C SER A 77 6.67 -10.55 1.60
N GLY A 78 5.47 -10.18 2.06
CA GLY A 78 4.23 -10.32 1.29
C GLY A 78 4.02 -9.26 0.21
N ILE A 79 4.66 -8.09 0.32
CA ILE A 79 4.50 -7.02 -0.68
C ILE A 79 5.22 -7.39 -1.99
N PRO A 80 4.58 -7.31 -3.17
CA PRO A 80 5.24 -7.52 -4.46
C PRO A 80 6.50 -6.65 -4.63
N ASN A 81 7.54 -7.21 -5.24
CA ASN A 81 8.83 -6.52 -5.43
C ASN A 81 8.72 -5.28 -6.33
N ALA A 82 7.73 -5.23 -7.23
CA ALA A 82 7.51 -4.08 -8.11
C ALA A 82 6.94 -2.84 -7.38
N CYS A 83 6.24 -3.05 -6.27
CA CYS A 83 5.69 -1.97 -5.45
C CYS A 83 6.79 -1.25 -4.66
N LEU A 84 6.54 0.00 -4.28
CA LEU A 84 7.39 0.75 -3.35
C LEU A 84 6.78 0.77 -1.94
N PRO A 85 7.31 0.03 -0.96
CA PRO A 85 6.94 0.16 0.44
C PRO A 85 7.34 1.54 0.98
N ILE A 86 6.42 2.20 1.68
CA ILE A 86 6.63 3.43 2.42
C ILE A 86 6.22 3.18 3.86
N ILE A 87 7.18 3.11 4.77
CA ILE A 87 6.95 2.84 6.19
C ILE A 87 6.83 4.19 6.90
N ILE A 88 5.68 4.41 7.54
CA ILE A 88 5.47 5.57 8.41
C ILE A 88 5.39 5.06 9.85
N SER A 89 6.49 5.23 10.58
CA SER A 89 6.59 4.77 11.95
C SER A 89 6.21 5.87 12.93
N ASN A 90 5.37 5.56 13.90
CA ASN A 90 5.13 6.39 15.07
C ASN A 90 5.55 5.67 16.36
N SER A 91 6.55 4.78 16.25
CA SER A 91 7.07 3.97 17.35
C SER A 91 7.93 4.80 18.31
N GLN A 92 7.96 4.39 19.58
CA GLN A 92 8.69 5.15 20.59
C GLN A 92 10.20 5.22 20.32
N ARG A 93 10.80 6.36 20.67
CA ARG A 93 12.25 6.58 20.57
C ARG A 93 12.95 6.69 21.94
N SER A 94 12.18 6.63 23.04
CA SER A 94 12.69 6.77 24.42
C SER A 94 13.00 5.42 25.07
N LEU A 95 14.08 5.34 25.85
CA LEU A 95 14.62 4.16 26.56
C LEU A 95 15.09 3.03 25.63
N THR A 96 14.23 2.59 24.72
CA THR A 96 14.54 1.62 23.67
C THR A 96 14.05 2.21 22.34
N ASP A 97 14.97 2.61 21.46
CA ASP A 97 14.62 3.24 20.18
C ASP A 97 14.04 2.20 19.20
N ARG A 98 12.71 2.05 19.22
CA ARG A 98 11.96 1.12 18.37
C ARG A 98 12.07 1.49 16.90
N PHE A 99 12.01 2.78 16.60
CA PHE A 99 12.19 3.28 15.25
C PHE A 99 13.56 2.90 14.68
N ASN A 100 14.63 3.03 15.47
CA ASN A 100 15.97 2.64 15.02
C ASN A 100 16.09 1.12 14.78
N MET A 101 15.39 0.30 15.58
CA MET A 101 15.32 -1.15 15.34
C MET A 101 14.53 -1.49 14.07
N GLU A 102 13.45 -0.77 13.78
CA GLU A 102 12.70 -0.91 12.52
C GLU A 102 13.57 -0.53 11.32
N CYS A 103 14.30 0.59 11.38
CA CYS A 103 15.28 0.98 10.36
C CYS A 103 16.34 -0.10 10.15
N SER A 104 16.93 -0.61 11.23
CA SER A 104 17.93 -1.70 11.15
C SER A 104 17.37 -2.96 10.49
N LEU A 105 16.12 -3.33 10.79
CA LEU A 105 15.44 -4.46 10.14
C LEU A 105 15.23 -4.22 8.65
N LEU A 106 14.73 -3.03 8.30
CA LEU A 106 14.48 -2.62 6.92
C LEU A 106 15.76 -2.63 6.10
N ASP A 107 16.83 -2.02 6.62
CA ASP A 107 18.13 -1.97 5.95
C ASP A 107 18.63 -3.40 5.66
N ASN A 108 18.60 -4.29 6.65
CA ASN A 108 19.06 -5.66 6.47
C ASN A 108 18.18 -6.47 5.49
N PHE A 109 16.85 -6.45 5.69
CA PHE A 109 15.91 -7.23 4.90
C PHE A 109 15.82 -6.71 3.46
N CYS A 110 15.59 -5.42 3.28
CA CYS A 110 15.40 -4.82 1.97
C CYS A 110 16.71 -4.78 1.17
N HIS A 111 17.88 -4.60 1.80
CA HIS A 111 19.16 -4.74 1.10
C HIS A 111 19.36 -6.18 0.59
N SER A 112 19.11 -7.18 1.44
CA SER A 112 19.22 -8.59 1.07
C SER A 112 18.27 -8.98 -0.06
N ALA A 113 17.02 -8.49 0.00
CA ALA A 113 16.01 -8.71 -1.02
C ALA A 113 16.15 -7.82 -2.26
N LYS A 114 17.12 -6.88 -2.28
CA LYS A 114 17.27 -5.82 -3.30
C LYS A 114 15.98 -5.03 -3.54
N LYS A 115 15.20 -4.84 -2.48
CA LYS A 115 13.90 -4.18 -2.49
C LYS A 115 14.09 -2.71 -2.16
N LYS A 116 13.51 -1.83 -2.97
CA LYS A 116 13.47 -0.39 -2.66
C LYS A 116 12.44 -0.16 -1.56
N TYR A 117 12.69 0.80 -0.66
CA TYR A 117 11.75 1.22 0.38
C TYR A 117 12.02 2.68 0.75
N LEU A 118 11.08 3.30 1.44
CA LEU A 118 11.25 4.55 2.16
C LEU A 118 10.75 4.35 3.59
N VAL A 119 11.47 4.89 4.57
CA VAL A 119 11.04 4.90 5.97
C VAL A 119 11.16 6.31 6.52
N MET A 120 10.12 6.77 7.21
CA MET A 120 10.13 8.03 7.94
C MET A 120 9.45 7.86 9.29
N HIS A 121 9.92 8.61 10.28
CA HIS A 121 9.23 8.75 11.55
C HIS A 121 8.15 9.84 11.43
N GLN A 122 6.94 9.57 11.90
CA GLN A 122 5.81 10.50 11.82
C GLN A 122 6.13 11.83 12.52
N ARG A 123 6.79 11.78 13.67
CA ARG A 123 7.24 12.97 14.42
C ARG A 123 8.55 13.59 13.90
N SER A 124 9.06 13.21 12.73
CA SER A 124 10.33 13.77 12.23
C SER A 124 10.18 15.21 11.78
N LYS A 125 11.24 16.01 11.94
CA LYS A 125 11.24 17.42 11.51
C LYS A 125 11.18 17.53 10.00
N GLU A 126 11.88 16.65 9.30
CA GLU A 126 11.94 16.59 7.84
C GLU A 126 10.53 16.39 7.25
N LEU A 127 9.73 15.51 7.84
CA LEU A 127 8.35 15.30 7.40
C LEU A 127 7.47 16.52 7.68
N ALA A 128 7.63 17.15 8.84
CA ALA A 128 6.88 18.35 9.20
C ALA A 128 7.23 19.54 8.28
N GLU A 129 8.50 19.70 7.93
CA GLU A 129 8.99 20.73 7.00
C GLU A 129 8.38 20.55 5.59
N LEU A 130 8.21 19.31 5.12
CA LEU A 130 7.53 19.04 3.85
C LEU A 130 6.08 19.54 3.86
N PHE A 131 5.35 19.32 4.95
CA PHE A 131 3.98 19.82 5.09
C PHE A 131 3.92 21.35 5.23
N ALA A 132 4.83 21.94 6.02
CA ALA A 132 4.92 23.38 6.19
C ALA A 132 5.25 24.09 4.87
N ALA A 133 6.24 23.59 4.13
CA ALA A 133 6.65 24.12 2.83
C ALA A 133 5.53 23.98 1.77
N GLY A 134 4.73 22.91 1.85
CA GLY A 134 3.54 22.72 1.02
C GLY A 134 2.33 23.56 1.44
N GLY A 135 2.43 24.34 2.52
CA GLY A 135 1.34 25.16 3.06
C GLY A 135 0.22 24.37 3.76
N TYR A 136 0.43 23.08 4.04
CA TYR A 136 -0.58 22.21 4.66
C TYR A 136 -0.30 22.03 6.16
N THR A 137 -0.44 23.11 6.93
CA THR A 137 -0.07 23.15 8.36
C THR A 137 -1.09 22.53 9.30
N HIS A 138 -2.28 22.15 8.82
CA HIS A 138 -3.34 21.53 9.64
C HIS A 138 -2.95 20.18 10.28
N LEU A 139 -1.94 19.51 9.71
CA LEU A 139 -1.37 18.28 10.25
C LEU A 139 -0.37 18.49 11.38
N LEU A 140 0.08 19.73 11.57
CA LEU A 140 1.09 20.08 12.57
C LEU A 140 0.44 20.37 13.93
N ASP A 141 1.14 20.02 14.99
CA ASP A 141 0.79 20.40 16.37
C ASP A 141 1.50 21.69 16.80
N GLU A 142 1.39 22.02 18.08
CA GLU A 142 1.96 23.23 18.68
C GLU A 142 3.49 23.22 18.65
N GLU A 143 4.12 22.03 18.65
CA GLU A 143 5.56 21.87 18.47
C GLU A 143 6.02 21.98 17.01
N GLY A 144 5.09 22.17 16.07
CA GLY A 144 5.36 22.25 14.65
C GLY A 144 5.71 20.89 14.02
N LEU A 145 5.33 19.78 14.66
CA LEU A 145 5.57 18.42 14.19
C LEU A 145 4.25 17.76 13.76
N VAL A 146 4.29 16.71 12.94
CA VAL A 146 3.05 16.02 12.54
C VAL A 146 2.39 15.39 13.76
N ARG A 147 1.10 15.66 13.96
CA ARG A 147 0.28 15.11 15.05
C ARG A 147 0.33 13.59 15.08
N ASN A 148 0.15 13.02 16.26
CA ASN A 148 0.06 11.58 16.44
C ASN A 148 -1.29 11.04 15.94
N GLY A 149 -1.24 9.94 15.19
CA GLY A 149 -2.43 9.18 14.81
C GLY A 149 -2.26 8.45 13.47
N LYS A 150 -3.06 7.40 13.27
CA LYS A 150 -2.99 6.55 12.05
C LYS A 150 -3.39 7.37 10.82
N ALA A 151 -4.39 8.23 10.94
CA ALA A 151 -4.86 9.07 9.83
C ALA A 151 -3.76 10.04 9.37
N GLU A 152 -3.07 10.68 10.30
CA GLU A 152 -1.97 11.61 10.04
C GLU A 152 -0.79 10.90 9.37
N GLY A 153 -0.44 9.70 9.85
CA GLY A 153 0.56 8.86 9.21
C GLY A 153 0.15 8.42 7.80
N MET A 154 -1.14 8.12 7.58
CA MET A 154 -1.66 7.79 6.26
C MET A 154 -1.59 8.99 5.30
N ILE A 155 -1.94 10.21 5.74
CA ILE A 155 -1.83 11.41 4.91
C ILE A 155 -0.37 11.72 4.57
N ALA A 156 0.57 11.52 5.50
CA ALA A 156 2.00 11.56 5.20
C ALA A 156 2.39 10.55 4.11
N GLY A 157 1.86 9.33 4.18
CA GLY A 157 2.00 8.33 3.13
C GLY A 157 1.51 8.79 1.76
N VAL A 158 0.36 9.49 1.68
CA VAL A 158 -0.16 10.09 0.44
C VAL A 158 0.82 11.10 -0.14
N LEU A 159 1.32 12.02 0.70
CA LEU A 159 2.28 13.04 0.30
C LEU A 159 3.54 12.41 -0.29
N LEU A 160 4.15 11.47 0.43
CA LEU A 160 5.38 10.79 -0.02
C LEU A 160 5.15 10.00 -1.30
N THR A 161 4.01 9.31 -1.42
CA THR A 161 3.63 8.60 -2.64
C THR A 161 3.60 9.54 -3.84
N ARG A 162 2.99 10.73 -3.68
CA ARG A 162 2.90 11.74 -4.73
C ARG A 162 4.25 12.31 -5.12
N LEU A 163 5.10 12.63 -4.13
CA LEU A 163 6.46 13.15 -4.35
C LEU A 163 7.36 12.13 -5.07
N LEU A 164 7.16 10.84 -4.81
CA LEU A 164 7.88 9.74 -5.45
C LEU A 164 7.33 9.37 -6.85
N GLY A 165 6.37 10.15 -7.37
CA GLY A 165 5.83 9.98 -8.72
C GLY A 165 4.99 8.73 -8.92
N LYS A 166 4.48 8.14 -7.83
CA LYS A 166 3.62 6.94 -7.89
C LYS A 166 2.18 7.35 -8.20
N GLN A 167 1.51 6.54 -9.01
CA GLN A 167 0.14 6.78 -9.47
C GLN A 167 -0.91 6.18 -8.53
N TYR A 168 -0.53 5.09 -7.86
CA TYR A 168 -1.43 4.32 -7.01
C TYR A 168 -0.87 4.19 -5.60
N ILE A 169 -1.77 4.18 -4.63
CA ILE A 169 -1.47 3.99 -3.21
C ILE A 169 -2.30 2.84 -2.67
N GLY A 170 -1.66 1.95 -1.92
CA GLY A 170 -2.32 0.97 -1.08
C GLY A 170 -1.87 1.12 0.37
N TYR A 171 -2.67 0.61 1.29
CA TYR A 171 -2.35 0.56 2.71
C TYR A 171 -2.38 -0.88 3.17
N VAL A 172 -1.40 -1.25 3.99
CA VAL A 172 -1.33 -2.56 4.64
C VAL A 172 -0.95 -2.33 6.10
N ASP A 173 -1.71 -2.94 7.01
CA ASP A 173 -1.41 -2.88 8.44
C ASP A 173 -0.19 -3.76 8.78
N SER A 174 0.66 -3.28 9.69
CA SER A 174 1.92 -3.92 10.06
C SER A 174 1.78 -5.14 10.99
N ASP A 175 0.59 -5.37 11.53
CA ASP A 175 0.26 -6.43 12.49
C ASP A 175 -0.27 -7.71 11.82
N ASN A 176 -0.08 -7.85 10.51
CA ASN A 176 -0.55 -9.02 9.77
C ASN A 176 0.37 -10.24 9.97
N TYR A 177 -0.22 -11.34 10.44
CA TYR A 177 0.49 -12.61 10.68
C TYR A 177 0.78 -13.40 9.41
N PHE A 178 0.07 -13.13 8.31
CA PHE A 178 0.12 -13.95 7.10
C PHE A 178 0.66 -13.14 5.91
N PRO A 179 1.95 -13.31 5.55
CA PRO A 179 2.52 -12.66 4.37
C PRO A 179 1.76 -12.95 3.07
N GLY A 180 1.19 -14.15 2.93
CA GLY A 180 0.37 -14.51 1.77
C GLY A 180 -0.92 -13.70 1.67
N ALA A 181 -1.52 -13.30 2.79
CA ALA A 181 -2.69 -12.42 2.80
C ALA A 181 -2.29 -10.99 2.36
N VAL A 182 -1.13 -10.51 2.81
CA VAL A 182 -0.58 -9.22 2.34
C VAL A 182 -0.38 -9.24 0.82
N LEU A 183 0.17 -10.33 0.28
CA LEU A 183 0.35 -10.49 -1.17
C LEU A 183 -1.00 -10.40 -1.90
N GLU A 184 -2.04 -11.07 -1.39
CA GLU A 184 -3.39 -10.98 -1.95
C GLU A 184 -3.94 -9.55 -1.92
N TYR A 185 -3.80 -8.84 -0.79
CA TYR A 185 -4.34 -7.48 -0.62
C TYR A 185 -3.69 -6.47 -1.56
N VAL A 186 -2.38 -6.62 -1.79
CA VAL A 186 -1.64 -5.69 -2.66
C VAL A 186 -1.91 -5.96 -4.14
N LYS A 187 -2.25 -7.20 -4.52
CA LYS A 187 -2.51 -7.52 -5.93
C LYS A 187 -3.69 -6.65 -6.45
N PRO A 188 -3.43 -5.75 -7.41
CA PRO A 188 -4.44 -4.84 -7.91
C PRO A 188 -5.51 -5.57 -8.72
N ASP A 189 -6.77 -5.24 -8.48
CA ASP A 189 -7.83 -5.46 -9.46
C ASP A 189 -7.78 -4.34 -10.50
N ASN A 190 -7.68 -4.70 -11.78
CA ASN A 190 -7.60 -3.78 -12.90
C ASN A 190 -8.76 -2.75 -12.93
N ARG A 191 -9.95 -3.10 -12.41
CA ARG A 191 -11.09 -2.17 -12.31
C ARG A 191 -10.89 -1.06 -11.27
N ARG A 192 -10.09 -1.30 -10.22
CA ARG A 192 -9.79 -0.28 -9.20
C ARG A 192 -8.93 0.86 -9.76
N PHE A 193 -8.23 0.63 -10.87
CA PHE A 193 -7.18 1.53 -11.34
C PHE A 193 -7.32 2.00 -12.79
N LEU A 194 -8.10 1.32 -13.65
CA LEU A 194 -8.30 1.70 -15.07
C LEU A 194 -9.68 2.29 -15.41
N THR A 195 -10.47 2.74 -14.44
CA THR A 195 -11.80 3.35 -14.70
C THR A 195 -11.77 4.85 -14.95
N SER A 196 -10.61 5.43 -15.25
CA SER A 196 -10.48 6.84 -15.66
C SER A 196 -9.65 6.97 -16.95
N ALA A 197 -10.30 6.71 -18.07
CA ALA A 197 -9.94 7.22 -19.39
C ALA A 197 -11.21 7.48 -20.17
#